data_AF-C1E8J2-F1
#
_entry.id   AF-C1E8J2-F1
#
_cell.length_a   1.000
_cell.length_b   1.000
_cell.length_c   1.000
_cell.angle_alpha   90.00
_cell.angle_beta   90.00
_cell.angle_gamma   90.00
#
_symmetry.space_group_name_H-M   'P 1'
#
loop_
_entity.id
_entity.type
_entity.pdbx_description
1 polymer ?
#
loop_
_entity_poly.entity_id
_entity_poly.type
_entity_poly.pdbx_seq_one_letter_code
_entity_poly.pdbx_strand_id
1 'polypeptide(L)'
;MAAAELSAVYRAMQKSAARFSNYNVREYFKRRVREEFEKNANLVGEEAAAALAKAKKDLAVIDRQVQVYSLYGSELRSVLEITRKP
;
A
#
# COMPACT_ATOMS: atom_id res chain seq x y z
N MET A 1 -6.91 13.83 -16.15
CA MET A 1 -7.13 12.78 -15.12
C MET A 1 -7.82 13.38 -13.92
N ALA A 2 -8.86 12.73 -13.40
CA ALA A 2 -9.59 13.26 -12.26
C ALA A 2 -8.77 13.08 -10.98
N ALA A 3 -8.34 14.17 -10.34
CA ALA A 3 -7.59 14.14 -9.07
C ALA A 3 -8.28 13.32 -7.96
N ALA A 4 -9.61 13.18 -8.05
CA ALA A 4 -10.42 12.34 -7.19
C ALA A 4 -10.08 10.84 -7.32
N GLU A 5 -9.85 10.35 -8.54
CA GLU A 5 -9.51 8.95 -8.79
C GLU A 5 -8.12 8.60 -8.25
N LEU A 6 -7.14 9.47 -8.50
CA LEU A 6 -5.79 9.33 -7.94
C LEU A 6 -5.84 9.26 -6.41
N SER A 7 -6.57 10.20 -5.79
CA SER A 7 -6.77 10.24 -4.35
C SER A 7 -7.45 8.97 -3.81
N ALA A 8 -8.44 8.45 -4.54
CA ALA A 8 -9.14 7.23 -4.17
C ALA A 8 -8.21 6.01 -4.22
N VAL A 9 -7.42 5.85 -5.29
CA VAL A 9 -6.44 4.76 -5.42
C VAL A 9 -5.38 4.84 -4.33
N TYR A 10 -4.81 6.02 -4.07
CA TYR A 10 -3.83 6.20 -3.00
C TYR A 10 -4.39 5.77 -1.62
N ARG A 11 -5.59 6.25 -1.27
CA ARG A 11 -6.25 5.89 -0.02
C ARG A 11 -6.56 4.40 0.05
N ALA A 12 -6.99 3.79 -1.05
CA ALA A 12 -7.24 2.35 -1.12
C ALA A 12 -5.96 1.55 -0.88
N MET A 13 -4.84 1.92 -1.48
CA MET A 13 -3.54 1.27 -1.27
C MET A 13 -3.07 1.40 0.17
N GLN A 14 -3.19 2.59 0.79
CA GLN A 14 -2.83 2.78 2.19
C GLN A 14 -3.72 1.97 3.14
N LYS A 15 -5.02 1.88 2.85
CA LYS A 15 -5.97 1.06 3.60
C LYS A 15 -5.66 -0.43 3.46
N SER A 16 -5.32 -0.90 2.26
CA SER A 16 -4.95 -2.30 2.03
C SER A 16 -3.63 -2.63 2.74
N ALA A 17 -2.61 -1.78 2.61
CA ALA A 17 -1.35 -1.94 3.32
C ALA A 17 -1.55 -2.05 4.84
N ALA A 18 -2.45 -1.25 5.43
CA ALA A 18 -2.73 -1.30 6.87
C ALA A 18 -3.27 -2.66 7.36
N ARG A 19 -3.76 -3.53 6.47
CA ARG A 19 -4.31 -4.86 6.82
C ARG A 19 -3.25 -5.94 6.96
N PHE A 20 -1.99 -5.68 6.61
CA PHE A 20 -0.91 -6.64 6.84
C PHE A 20 -0.72 -6.89 8.34
N SER A 21 -0.75 -8.15 8.74
CA SER A 21 -0.51 -8.61 10.11
C SER A 21 0.93 -8.31 10.55
N ASN A 22 1.90 -8.59 9.69
CA ASN A 22 3.31 -8.35 9.96
C ASN A 22 3.67 -6.85 9.91
N TYR A 23 4.21 -6.33 11.01
CA TYR A 23 4.64 -4.93 11.14
C TYR A 23 5.56 -4.45 10.01
N ASN A 24 6.64 -5.19 9.75
CA ASN A 24 7.66 -4.75 8.79
C ASN A 24 7.07 -4.62 7.39
N VAL A 25 6.21 -5.57 7.01
CA VAL A 25 5.56 -5.61 5.71
C VAL A 25 4.54 -4.48 5.60
N ARG A 26 3.71 -4.27 6.63
CA ARG A 26 2.75 -3.17 6.69
C ARG A 26 3.42 -1.81 6.52
N GLU A 27 4.45 -1.54 7.31
CA GLU A 27 5.14 -0.25 7.28
C GLU A 27 5.97 -0.07 6.00
N TYR A 28 6.54 -1.16 5.45
CA TYR A 28 7.17 -1.14 4.14
C TYR A 28 6.18 -0.71 3.04
N PHE A 29 5.02 -1.36 2.94
CA PHE A 29 4.05 -1.02 1.89
C PHE A 29 3.49 0.39 2.05
N LYS A 30 3.18 0.82 3.29
CA LYS A 30 2.74 2.20 3.55
C LYS A 30 3.73 3.25 3.06
N ARG A 31 5.01 3.03 3.36
CA ARG A 31 6.11 3.91 2.92
C ARG A 31 6.29 3.83 1.41
N ARG A 32 6.36 2.63 0.84
CA ARG A 32 6.59 2.42 -0.60
C ARG A 32 5.49 3.06 -1.45
N VAL A 33 4.23 2.95 -1.03
CA VAL A 33 3.10 3.62 -1.69
C VAL A 33 3.27 5.13 -1.67
N ARG A 34 3.64 5.71 -0.52
CA ARG A 34 3.90 7.15 -0.43
C ARG A 34 5.03 7.59 -1.36
N GLU A 35 6.18 6.93 -1.28
CA GLU A 35 7.35 7.25 -2.10
C GLU A 35 7.05 7.16 -3.60
N GLU A 36 6.28 6.16 -4.04
CA GLU A 36 5.90 6.04 -5.46
C GLU A 36 4.98 7.15 -5.92
N PHE A 37 4.03 7.60 -5.09
CA PHE A 37 3.15 8.71 -5.44
C PHE A 37 3.90 10.05 -5.45
N GLU A 38 4.83 10.25 -4.51
CA GLU A 38 5.70 11.44 -4.47
C GLU A 38 6.63 11.50 -5.69
N LYS A 39 7.25 10.37 -6.05
CA LYS A 39 8.12 10.26 -7.24
C LYS A 39 7.39 10.60 -8.54
N ASN A 40 6.11 10.24 -8.64
CA ASN A 40 5.31 10.43 -9.85
C ASN A 40 4.41 11.69 -9.80
N ALA A 41 4.57 12.56 -8.80
CA ALA A 41 3.66 13.68 -8.56
C ALA A 41 3.61 14.71 -9.70
N ASN A 42 4.70 14.85 -10.46
CA ASN A 42 4.83 15.82 -11.55
C ASN A 42 4.50 15.24 -12.94
N LEU A 43 4.09 13.96 -13.03
CA LEU A 43 3.72 13.35 -14.31
C LEU A 43 2.43 13.98 -14.86
N VAL A 44 2.36 14.14 -16.18
CA VAL A 44 1.21 14.74 -16.87
C VAL A 44 0.84 13.90 -18.10
N GLY A 45 -0.38 14.04 -18.58
CA GLY A 45 -0.80 13.42 -19.84
C GLY A 45 -0.80 11.89 -19.79
N GLU A 46 -0.18 11.26 -20.78
CA GLU A 46 -0.19 9.81 -20.95
C GLU A 46 0.63 9.08 -19.86
N GLU A 47 1.75 9.66 -19.42
CA GLU A 47 2.63 9.06 -18.42
C GLU A 47 1.92 8.92 -17.06
N ALA A 48 1.20 9.96 -16.64
CA ALA A 48 0.41 9.90 -15.42
C ALA A 48 -0.75 8.88 -15.53
N ALA A 49 -1.30 8.66 -16.73
CA ALA A 49 -2.35 7.67 -16.95
C ALA A 49 -1.79 6.25 -16.86
N ALA A 50 -0.60 6.02 -17.43
CA ALA A 50 0.14 4.77 -17.30
C ALA A 50 0.52 4.49 -15.84
N ALA A 51 1.00 5.50 -15.10
CA ALA A 51 1.32 5.38 -13.69
C ALA A 51 0.08 5.04 -12.84
N LEU A 52 -1.06 5.66 -13.12
CA LEU A 52 -2.32 5.34 -12.44
C LEU A 52 -2.80 3.92 -12.76
N ALA A 53 -2.68 3.47 -14.00
CA ALA A 53 -3.00 2.09 -14.40
C ALA A 53 -2.08 1.09 -13.68
N LYS A 54 -0.79 1.40 -13.55
CA LYS A 54 0.15 0.60 -12.75
C LYS A 54 -0.26 0.57 -11.27
N ALA A 55 -0.59 1.71 -10.67
CA ALA A 55 -1.02 1.77 -9.28
C ALA A 55 -2.26 0.90 -9.00
N LYS A 56 -3.23 0.84 -9.92
CA LYS A 56 -4.39 -0.07 -9.82
C LYS A 56 -3.99 -1.54 -9.85
N LYS A 57 -3.01 -1.92 -10.69
CA LYS A 57 -2.47 -3.29 -10.72
C LYS A 57 -1.74 -3.61 -9.41
N ASP A 58 -0.95 -2.67 -8.92
CA ASP A 58 -0.22 -2.81 -7.65
C ASP A 58 -1.17 -2.94 -6.46
N LEU A 59 -2.29 -2.19 -6.44
CA LEU A 59 -3.35 -2.34 -5.44
C LEU A 59 -3.88 -3.79 -5.38
N ALA A 60 -4.19 -4.38 -6.54
CA ALA A 60 -4.64 -5.77 -6.61
C ALA A 60 -3.54 -6.79 -6.19
N VAL A 61 -2.26 -6.44 -6.33
CA VAL A 61 -1.16 -7.23 -5.77
C VAL A 61 -1.15 -7.12 -4.25
N ILE A 62 -1.23 -5.90 -3.70
CA ILE A 62 -1.24 -5.67 -2.25
C ILE A 62 -2.41 -6.43 -1.60
N ASP A 63 -3.62 -6.37 -2.17
CA ASP A 63 -4.78 -7.08 -1.62
C ASP A 63 -4.59 -8.60 -1.58
N ARG A 64 -3.97 -9.20 -2.60
CA ARG A 64 -3.63 -10.63 -2.60
C ARG A 64 -2.56 -10.96 -1.58
N GLN A 65 -1.54 -10.10 -1.46
CA GLN A 65 -0.49 -10.28 -0.46
C GLN A 65 -1.05 -10.22 0.96
N VAL A 66 -1.99 -9.33 1.24
CA VAL A 66 -2.68 -9.29 2.55
C VAL A 66 -3.32 -10.64 2.87
N GLN A 67 -3.98 -11.29 1.89
CA GLN A 67 -4.57 -12.61 2.09
C GLN A 67 -3.51 -13.69 2.34
N VAL A 68 -2.42 -13.70 1.57
CA VAL A 68 -1.30 -14.64 1.77
C VAL A 68 -0.72 -14.51 3.18
N TYR A 69 -0.49 -13.28 3.64
CA TYR A 69 0.01 -13.03 5.00
C TYR A 69 -1.02 -13.35 6.09
N SER A 70 -2.31 -13.31 5.78
CA SER A 70 -3.34 -13.76 6.71
C SER A 70 -3.38 -15.28 6.84
N LEU A 71 -3.04 -16.02 5.78
CA LEU A 71 -3.08 -17.49 5.77
C LEU A 71 -1.78 -18.12 6.25
N TYR A 72 -0.64 -17.49 5.95
CA TYR A 72 0.70 -18.06 6.16
C TYR A 72 1.64 -17.14 6.94
N GLY A 73 1.19 -15.95 7.32
CA GLY A 73 2.00 -15.04 8.12
C GLY A 73 2.18 -15.56 9.54
N SER A 74 3.32 -15.21 10.14
CA SER A 74 3.56 -15.50 11.55
C SER A 74 2.49 -14.83 12.43
N GLU A 75 1.91 -15.59 13.36
CA GLU A 75 1.00 -15.08 14.39
C GLU A 75 1.73 -14.26 15.45
N LEU A 76 3.07 -14.42 15.54
CA LEU A 76 3.89 -13.68 16.48
C LEU A 76 3.98 -12.21 16.03
N ARG A 77 3.55 -11.32 16.92
CA ARG A 77 3.71 -9.89 16.72
C ARG A 77 5.19 -9.52 16.74
N SER A 78 5.54 -8.49 15.97
CA SER A 78 6.90 -7.95 16.00
C SER A 78 7.23 -7.41 17.39
N VAL A 79 8.50 -7.51 17.83
CA VAL A 79 8.98 -6.92 19.09
C VAL A 79 8.64 -5.43 19.20
N LEU A 80 8.62 -4.73 18.05
CA LEU A 80 8.25 -3.32 17.94
C LEU A 80 6.77 -3.04 18.33
N GLU A 81 5.92 -4.06 18.36
CA GLU A 81 4.49 -3.95 18.68
C GLU A 81 4.12 -4.52 20.05
N ILE A 82 5.00 -5.32 20.67
CA ILE A 82 4.75 -5.97 21.97
C ILE A 82 4.62 -4.94 23.10
N THR A 83 5.25 -3.77 22.96
CA THR A 83 5.30 -2.73 24.00
C THR A 83 4.12 -1.75 23.94
N ARG A 84 3.26 -1.80 22.92
CA ARG A 84 2.01 -1.02 22.93
C ARG A 84 1.02 -1.68 23.89
N LYS A 85 0.91 -1.13 25.10
CA LYS A 85 -0.21 -1.42 26.03
C LYS A 85 -1.55 -1.23 25.28
N PRO A 86 -2.55 -2.08 25.51
CA PRO A 86 -3.86 -1.98 24.86
C PRO A 86 -4.53 -0.63 25.10
#